data_AF-A0A845SC89-F1
#
_entry.id   AF-A0A845SC89-F1
#
_cell.length_a   1.000
_cell.length_b   1.000
_cell.length_c   1.000
_cell.angle_alpha   90.00
_cell.angle_beta   90.00
_cell.angle_gamma   90.00
#
_symmetry.space_group_name_H-M   'P 1'
#
loop_
_entity.id
_entity.type
_entity.pdbx_description
1 polymer ?
#
loop_
_entity_poly.entity_id
_entity_poly.type
_entity_poly.pdbx_seq_one_letter_code
_entity_poly.pdbx_strand_id
1 'polypeptide(L)'
;ETFWSNNGLFIFGLILGSFALATLSGDFKIQIPKIKESGRSFVGGILMGFGSMIALGCTVGTLLSGIMAASLSGWIFLVFCGAGLYLGWLLRKKYKLN
;
A
#
# COMPACT_ATOMS: atom_id res chain seq x y z
N GLU A 1 12.61 -2.27 21.85
CA GLU A 1 11.73 -3.44 21.60
C GLU A 1 11.05 -3.48 20.21
N THR A 2 10.74 -2.38 19.52
CA THR A 2 9.98 -2.44 18.25
C THR A 2 10.77 -2.91 17.03
N PHE A 3 12.08 -2.64 16.96
CA PHE A 3 12.93 -3.07 15.84
C PHE A 3 13.08 -4.59 15.74
N TRP A 4 13.06 -5.30 16.88
CA TRP A 4 13.18 -6.76 16.95
C TRP A 4 11.82 -7.47 17.06
N SER A 5 10.71 -6.73 16.93
CA SER A 5 9.39 -7.35 16.85
C SER A 5 9.24 -8.07 15.50
N ASN A 6 8.49 -9.18 15.46
CA ASN A 6 8.20 -9.93 14.23
C ASN A 6 7.71 -9.02 13.10
N ASN A 7 6.90 -8.00 13.43
CA ASN A 7 6.41 -7.02 12.47
C ASN A 7 7.54 -6.14 11.90
N GLY A 8 8.49 -5.72 12.75
CA GLY A 8 9.65 -4.93 12.33
C GLY A 8 10.56 -5.72 11.39
N LEU A 9 10.81 -7.00 11.71
CA LEU A 9 11.59 -7.90 10.87
C LEU A 9 10.89 -8.16 9.51
N PHE A 10 9.56 -8.29 9.50
CA PHE A 10 8.78 -8.41 8.26
C PHE A 10 8.95 -7.20 7.35
N ILE A 11 8.87 -5.99 7.90
CA ILE A 11 9.03 -4.74 7.13
C ILE A 11 10.47 -4.62 6.58
N PHE A 12 11.47 -4.95 7.41
CA PHE A 12 12.86 -4.99 6.97
C PHE A 12 13.09 -6.00 5.84
N GLY A 13 12.53 -7.20 5.97
CA GLY A 13 12.59 -8.21 4.93
C GLY A 13 11.93 -7.77 3.62
N LEU A 14 10.81 -7.05 3.70
CA LEU A 14 10.11 -6.53 2.53
C LEU A 14 10.93 -5.45 1.79
N ILE A 15 11.58 -4.56 2.53
CA ILE A 15 12.48 -3.53 1.97
C ILE A 15 13.71 -4.16 1.33
N LEU A 16 14.42 -5.03 2.06
CA LEU A 16 15.65 -5.68 1.57
C LEU A 16 15.37 -6.63 0.41
N GLY A 17 14.26 -7.39 0.47
CA GLY A 17 13.86 -8.30 -0.60
C GLY A 17 13.50 -7.56 -1.88
N SER A 18 12.71 -6.48 -1.80
CA SER A 18 12.40 -5.65 -2.96
C SER A 18 13.64 -5.02 -3.57
N PHE A 19 14.61 -4.61 -2.74
CA PHE A 19 15.87 -4.03 -3.21
C PHE A 19 16.77 -5.06 -3.90
N ALA A 20 16.89 -6.27 -3.33
CA ALA A 20 17.67 -7.36 -3.92
C ALA A 20 17.11 -7.78 -5.28
N LEU A 21 15.78 -7.95 -5.38
CA LEU A 21 15.10 -8.29 -6.63
C LEU A 21 15.22 -7.20 -7.69
N ALA A 22 15.10 -5.92 -7.30
CA ALA A 22 15.26 -4.80 -8.22
C ALA A 22 16.69 -4.71 -8.79
N THR A 23 17.70 -5.00 -7.96
CA THR A 23 19.11 -5.02 -8.38
C THR A 23 19.39 -6.21 -9.30
N LEU A 24 18.85 -7.39 -8.99
CA LEU A 24 19.02 -8.61 -9.79
C LEU A 24 18.33 -8.50 -11.16
N SER A 25 17.17 -7.84 -11.22
CA SER A 25 16.43 -7.63 -12.47
C SER A 25 17.05 -6.53 -13.35
N GLY A 26 17.98 -5.73 -12.83
CA GLY A 26 18.58 -4.60 -13.56
C GLY A 26 17.67 -3.39 -13.73
N ASP A 27 16.43 -3.44 -13.22
CA ASP A 27 15.42 -2.37 -13.27
C ASP A 27 15.59 -1.29 -12.20
N PHE A 28 16.74 -1.25 -11.51
CA PHE A 28 16.99 -0.25 -10.49
C PHE A 28 17.14 1.15 -11.11
N LYS A 29 16.04 1.91 -11.11
CA LYS A 29 15.98 3.28 -11.65
C LYS A 29 15.71 4.28 -10.54
N ILE A 30 16.67 5.17 -10.32
CA ILE A 30 16.53 6.30 -9.39
C ILE A 30 15.58 7.32 -10.03
N GLN A 31 14.37 7.43 -9.49
CA GLN A 31 13.36 8.37 -9.95
C GLN A 31 13.21 9.49 -8.93
N ILE A 32 13.63 10.70 -9.31
CA ILE A 32 13.47 11.89 -8.46
C ILE A 32 12.07 12.46 -8.72
N PRO A 33 11.15 12.44 -7.75
CA PRO A 33 9.79 12.94 -7.95
C PRO A 33 9.78 14.46 -8.05
N LYS A 34 8.88 15.00 -8.89
CA LYS A 34 8.59 16.44 -8.91
C LYS A 34 7.95 16.86 -7.57
N ILE A 35 8.16 18.12 -7.17
CA ILE A 35 7.66 18.67 -5.90
C ILE A 35 6.13 18.49 -5.75
N LYS A 36 5.37 18.65 -6.84
CA LYS A 36 3.91 18.42 -6.87
C LYS A 36 3.53 16.97 -6.59
N GLU A 37 4.30 16.01 -7.11
CA GLU A 37 4.06 14.57 -6.88
C GLU A 37 4.41 14.18 -5.44
N SER A 38 5.42 14.81 -4.86
CA SER A 38 5.77 14.60 -3.44
C SER A 38 4.64 15.03 -2.52
N GLY A 39 4.04 16.21 -2.76
CA GLY A 39 2.87 16.68 -1.99
C GLY A 39 1.66 15.75 -2.08
N ARG A 40 1.35 15.25 -3.29
CA ARG A 40 0.27 14.28 -3.50
C ARG A 40 0.55 12.94 -2.81
N SER A 41 1.78 12.45 -2.87
CA SER A 41 2.19 11.20 -2.25
C SER A 41 2.12 11.29 -0.72
N PHE A 42 2.50 12.44 -0.16
CA PHE A 42 2.39 12.69 1.28
C PHE A 42 0.94 12.70 1.76
N VAL A 43 0.06 13.45 1.09
CA VAL A 43 -1.38 13.46 1.40
C VAL A 43 -2.00 12.08 1.21
N GLY A 44 -1.63 11.38 0.14
CA GLY A 44 -2.06 10.00 -0.11
C GLY A 44 -1.63 9.05 1.00
N GLY A 45 -0.38 9.15 1.48
CA GLY A 45 0.13 8.34 2.59
C GLY A 45 -0.64 8.57 3.90
N ILE A 46 -0.97 9.82 4.21
CA ILE A 46 -1.78 10.16 5.40
C ILE A 46 -3.18 9.53 5.28
N LEU A 47 -3.85 9.71 4.14
CA LEU A 47 -5.17 9.09 3.92
C LEU A 47 -5.11 7.56 4.00
N MET A 48 -4.06 6.94 3.44
CA MET A 48 -3.91 5.49 3.46
C MET A 48 -3.67 4.96 4.87
N GLY A 49 -2.86 5.66 5.67
CA GLY A 49 -2.63 5.35 7.08
C GLY A 49 -3.91 5.49 7.92
N PHE A 50 -4.66 6.57 7.71
CA PHE A 50 -5.95 6.80 8.39
C PHE A 50 -6.98 5.72 8.05
N GLY A 51 -7.08 5.35 6.76
CA GLY A 51 -7.94 4.26 6.32
C GLY A 51 -7.54 2.91 6.91
N SER A 52 -6.24 2.62 7.01
CA SER A 52 -5.72 1.40 7.65
C SER A 52 -6.09 1.30 9.13
N MET A 53 -6.06 2.41 9.87
CA MET A 53 -6.50 2.44 11.27
C MET A 53 -8.00 2.17 11.40
N ILE A 54 -8.85 2.77 10.56
CA ILE A 54 -10.31 2.56 10.62
C ILE A 54 -10.67 1.12 10.23
N ALA A 55 -10.03 0.58 9.19
CA ALA A 55 -10.26 -0.78 8.75
C ALA A 55 -9.57 -1.84 9.62
N LEU A 56 -8.76 -1.41 10.61
CA LEU A 56 -7.96 -2.26 11.48
C LEU A 56 -7.09 -3.26 10.71
N GLY A 57 -6.54 -2.84 9.56
CA GLY A 57 -5.72 -3.73 8.74
C GLY A 57 -5.26 -3.19 7.40
N CYS A 58 -4.49 -4.03 6.72
CA CYS A 58 -3.86 -3.72 5.44
C CYS A 58 -4.21 -4.79 4.38
N THR A 59 -3.95 -4.49 3.11
CA THR A 59 -4.21 -5.41 2.00
C THR A 59 -3.49 -6.77 2.15
N VAL A 60 -2.25 -6.79 2.64
CA VAL A 60 -1.53 -8.07 2.85
C VAL A 60 -2.11 -8.87 4.02
N GLY A 61 -2.53 -8.18 5.09
CA GLY A 61 -3.04 -8.82 6.29
C GLY A 61 -4.50 -9.26 6.16
N THR A 62 -5.42 -8.34 5.87
CA THR A 62 -6.86 -8.61 5.91
C THR A 62 -7.39 -9.17 4.60
N LEU A 63 -6.88 -8.70 3.45
CA LEU A 63 -7.35 -9.16 2.15
C LEU A 63 -6.72 -10.52 1.82
N LEU A 64 -5.38 -10.63 1.75
CA LEU A 64 -4.73 -11.91 1.41
C LEU A 64 -5.01 -13.01 2.45
N SER A 65 -4.75 -12.75 3.73
CA SER A 65 -4.97 -13.76 4.77
C SER A 65 -6.45 -14.09 4.96
N GLY A 66 -7.32 -13.07 4.94
CA GLY A 66 -8.77 -13.25 5.10
C GLY A 66 -9.40 -14.03 3.95
N ILE A 67 -8.90 -13.87 2.72
CA ILE A 67 -9.36 -14.67 1.57
C ILE A 67 -8.85 -16.11 1.66
N MET A 68 -7.60 -16.34 2.04
CA MET A 68 -7.09 -17.71 2.27
C MET A 68 -7.86 -18.43 3.37
N ALA A 69 -8.26 -17.72 4.44
CA ALA A 69 -9.07 -18.24 5.52
C ALA A 69 -10.58 -18.30 5.19
N ALA A 70 -10.98 -18.06 3.94
CA ALA A 70 -12.38 -18.02 3.48
C ALA A 70 -13.30 -17.17 4.38
N SER A 71 -12.78 -16.08 4.94
CA SER A 71 -13.49 -15.23 5.89
C SER A 71 -14.32 -14.15 5.20
N LEU A 72 -15.53 -13.91 5.70
CA LEU A 72 -16.46 -12.90 5.17
C LEU A 72 -15.88 -11.48 5.24
N SER A 73 -15.05 -11.20 6.26
CA SER A 73 -14.39 -9.92 6.45
C SER A 73 -13.40 -9.59 5.32
N GLY A 74 -12.67 -10.58 4.81
CA GLY A 74 -11.75 -10.41 3.68
C GLY A 74 -12.48 -10.05 2.39
N TRP A 75 -13.64 -10.67 2.16
CA TRP A 75 -14.51 -10.36 1.02
C TRP A 75 -15.12 -8.96 1.11
N ILE A 76 -15.62 -8.57 2.29
CA ILE A 76 -16.14 -7.21 2.51
C ILE A 76 -15.03 -6.19 2.28
N PHE A 77 -13.85 -6.43 2.84
CA PHE A 77 -12.72 -5.52 2.69
C PHE A 77 -12.31 -5.38 1.22
N LEU A 78 -12.30 -6.48 0.44
CA LEU A 78 -12.02 -6.45 -0.99
C LEU A 78 -13.02 -5.55 -1.75
N VAL A 79 -14.32 -5.69 -1.50
CA VAL A 79 -15.35 -4.91 -2.20
C VAL A 79 -15.19 -3.41 -1.90
N PHE A 80 -15.06 -3.03 -0.63
CA PHE A 80 -14.95 -1.62 -0.24
C PHE A 80 -13.60 -1.01 -0.64
N CYS A 81 -12.49 -1.75 -0.47
CA CYS A 81 -11.17 -1.29 -0.89
C CYS A 81 -11.11 -1.13 -2.42
N GLY A 82 -11.67 -2.10 -3.16
CA GLY A 82 -11.78 -2.04 -4.62
C GLY A 82 -12.64 -0.87 -5.11
N ALA A 83 -13.81 -0.65 -4.49
CA ALA A 83 -14.66 0.50 -4.80
C ALA A 83 -13.93 1.83 -4.52
N GLY A 84 -13.24 1.94 -3.38
CA GLY A 84 -12.43 3.11 -3.03
C GLY A 84 -11.32 3.38 -4.06
N LEU A 85 -10.63 2.34 -4.52
CA LEU A 85 -9.61 2.45 -5.56
C LEU A 85 -10.20 2.90 -6.90
N TYR A 86 -11.35 2.36 -7.28
CA TYR A 86 -12.06 2.73 -8.50
C TYR A 86 -12.52 4.19 -8.48
N LEU A 87 -13.12 4.64 -7.37
CA LEU A 87 -13.48 6.05 -7.18
C LEU A 87 -12.25 6.96 -7.19
N GLY A 88 -11.17 6.57 -6.51
CA GLY A 88 -9.91 7.33 -6.49
C GLY A 88 -9.30 7.46 -7.90
N TRP A 89 -9.34 6.39 -8.69
CA TRP A 89 -8.91 6.40 -10.09
C TRP A 89 -9.78 7.30 -10.96
N LEU A 90 -11.11 7.26 -10.78
CA LEU A 90 -12.04 8.11 -11.50
C LEU A 90 -11.83 9.59 -11.16
N LEU A 91 -11.62 9.93 -9.88
CA LEU A 91 -11.26 11.27 -9.44
C LEU A 91 -9.95 11.73 -10.07
N ARG A 92 -8.91 10.89 -10.05
CA ARG A 92 -7.62 11.20 -10.69
C ARG A 92 -7.79 11.52 -12.18
N LYS A 93 -8.64 10.76 -12.88
CA LYS A 93 -8.94 10.97 -14.30
C LYS A 93 -9.71 12.27 -14.54
N LYS A 94 -10.71 12.58 -13.71
CA LYS A 94 -11.50 13.83 -13.82
C LYS A 94 -10.67 15.08 -13.54
N TYR A 95 -9.84 15.07 -12.51
CA TYR A 95 -9.08 16.25 -12.10
C TYR A 95 -7.75 16.42 -12.84
N LYS A 96 -7.42 15.53 -13.80
CA LYS A 96 -6.21 15.56 -14.65
C LYS A 96 -4.99 16.07 -13.89
N LEU A 97 -4.80 15.52 -12.70
CA LEU A 97 -3.78 15.90 -11.74
C LEU A 97 -2.41 15.54 -12.36
N ASN A 98 -1.80 16.52 -13.02
CA ASN A 98 -0.48 16.49 -13.66
C ASN A 98 0.62 16.83 -12.66
#